data_AF-A0A8J7VGJ6-F1
#
_entry.id   AF-A0A8J7VGJ6-F1
#
_cell.length_a   1.000
_cell.length_b   1.000
_cell.length_c   1.000
_cell.angle_alpha   90.00
_cell.angle_beta   90.00
_cell.angle_gamma   90.00
#
_symmetry.space_group_name_H-M   'P 1'
#
loop_
_entity.id
_entity.type
_entity.pdbx_description
1 polymer ?
#
loop_
_entity_poly.entity_id
_entity_poly.type
_entity_poly.pdbx_seq_one_letter_code
_entity_poly.pdbx_strand_id
1 'polypeptide(L)'
;MKKRISRLLTVAMVVSSIFTYPGFAQEKETITIIHTNDTHANVSDNGKDIIGFARLASYVENLRKSQDVLFVDAGDMFQGLPFANLEKGHSVVPVANLAGYDAMVPGNHEFDFGADNLMEIHKKINFPMLSANIYKDGKQVFPSYIVKEIDGVKVGIFGITTPETEFKTHPDNIVGYEFKDMIANAEKSVKDLKEKEDVDVVVMLAHLGLYEGDYTSDKVAEAVDGIDVIIDGHSHTSLPEGLMAGDTLIASANTALKNVGKVEITLENGEVTDKKASLLGYSDFAASEPKAEIVAAIADVSAAQDAVLSKVVGKTSAVLNGERSSARTGETNLGQLATNAMIDLTGADVAITNGGGIRASIAAGDITMKDLVTVFPFGNTVMVKEIKGSDLVAALAHGTGDYPAEKGAFPHVAGMTFTLNAGTEPAKRITDVKINGQAIDMDMTYSVVTNDFMAAGGDGYTMFKPYPVVKEYNTLMDTLLSYIAEEGEVKGEFQTRMNVNNIGELRYFAESRGFKVVFDAGTKAVSLMKTDAETGAGSKIQLKVNDGAYTAVDADSNIASEFKYVPSIKDGKTVLDIKELNSVIEALNKAA
;
A
#
# COMPACT_ATOMS: atom_id res chain seq x y z
N MET A 1 -53.73 -55.87 50.53
CA MET A 1 -53.41 -54.93 49.42
C MET A 1 -52.21 -54.02 49.71
N LYS A 2 -52.14 -53.31 50.84
CA LYS A 2 -51.07 -52.32 51.13
C LYS A 2 -49.62 -52.84 50.98
N LYS A 3 -49.31 -54.06 51.42
CA LYS A 3 -47.95 -54.66 51.29
C LYS A 3 -47.55 -55.05 49.86
N ARG A 4 -48.52 -55.33 48.97
CA ARG A 4 -48.22 -55.67 47.55
C ARG A 4 -48.01 -54.40 46.72
N ILE A 5 -48.74 -53.32 47.02
CA ILE A 5 -48.58 -52.01 46.38
C ILE A 5 -47.24 -51.37 46.76
N SER A 6 -46.83 -51.48 48.03
CA SER A 6 -45.52 -50.99 48.49
C SER A 6 -44.35 -51.70 47.78
N ARG A 7 -44.42 -53.02 47.57
CA ARG A 7 -43.36 -53.75 46.85
C ARG A 7 -43.31 -53.44 45.35
N LEU A 8 -44.45 -53.19 44.71
CA LEU A 8 -44.51 -52.76 43.30
C LEU A 8 -43.94 -51.34 43.10
N LEU A 9 -44.21 -50.42 44.04
CA LEU A 9 -43.62 -49.08 44.03
C LEU A 9 -42.11 -49.09 44.27
N THR A 10 -41.59 -49.95 45.15
CA THR A 10 -40.15 -50.08 45.37
C THR A 10 -39.44 -50.69 44.15
N VAL A 11 -40.04 -51.68 43.48
CA VAL A 11 -39.46 -52.24 42.24
C VAL A 11 -39.53 -51.22 41.10
N ALA A 12 -40.60 -50.44 40.98
CA ALA A 12 -40.71 -49.39 39.96
C ALA A 12 -39.68 -48.24 40.18
N MET A 13 -39.42 -47.84 41.44
CA MET A 13 -38.38 -46.84 41.75
C MET A 13 -36.95 -47.38 41.55
N VAL A 14 -36.72 -48.67 41.79
CA VAL A 14 -35.40 -49.30 41.54
C VAL A 14 -35.17 -49.51 40.04
N VAL A 15 -36.21 -49.83 39.26
CA VAL A 15 -36.08 -49.94 37.79
C VAL A 15 -35.95 -48.57 37.12
N SER A 16 -36.59 -47.51 37.65
CA SER A 16 -36.41 -46.14 37.12
C SER A 16 -35.05 -45.53 37.45
N SER A 17 -34.33 -46.04 38.46
CA SER A 17 -32.97 -45.58 38.82
C SER A 17 -31.85 -46.36 38.12
N ILE A 18 -32.19 -47.41 37.34
CA ILE A 18 -31.24 -48.16 36.50
C ILE A 18 -31.21 -47.63 35.05
N PHE A 19 -32.16 -46.76 34.68
CA PHE A 19 -32.18 -46.04 33.39
C PHE A 19 -31.77 -44.57 33.53
N THR A 20 -30.77 -44.26 34.36
CA THR A 20 -29.96 -43.07 34.09
C THR A 20 -29.13 -43.38 32.86
N TYR A 21 -29.65 -43.01 31.68
CA TYR A 21 -28.79 -42.80 30.52
C TYR A 21 -27.70 -41.84 31.00
N PRO A 22 -26.39 -42.18 30.89
CA PRO A 22 -25.40 -41.13 30.94
C PRO A 22 -25.83 -40.15 29.86
N GLY A 23 -26.20 -38.93 30.25
CA GLY A 23 -26.25 -37.85 29.29
C GLY A 23 -24.84 -37.80 28.74
N PHE A 24 -24.63 -38.30 27.52
CA PHE A 24 -23.44 -37.96 26.77
C PHE A 24 -23.50 -36.43 26.68
N ALA A 25 -22.67 -35.78 27.49
CA ALA A 25 -22.41 -34.37 27.28
C ALA A 25 -21.94 -34.28 25.84
N GLN A 26 -22.60 -33.43 25.04
CA GLN A 26 -22.21 -33.20 23.67
C GLN A 26 -20.76 -32.73 23.69
N GLU A 27 -19.84 -33.56 23.16
CA GLU A 27 -18.44 -33.17 23.06
C GLU A 27 -18.38 -32.01 22.08
N LYS A 28 -17.88 -30.90 22.60
CA LYS A 28 -17.80 -29.63 21.91
C LYS A 28 -16.34 -29.23 21.86
N GLU A 29 -15.73 -29.39 20.70
CA GLU A 29 -14.36 -28.97 20.44
C GLU A 29 -14.35 -27.60 19.76
N THR A 30 -13.32 -26.81 20.03
CA THR A 30 -13.07 -25.56 19.32
C THR A 30 -11.64 -25.53 18.81
N ILE A 31 -11.49 -25.49 17.49
CA ILE A 31 -10.19 -25.32 16.83
C ILE A 31 -9.91 -23.84 16.64
N THR A 32 -8.77 -23.38 17.13
CA THR A 32 -8.30 -22.01 16.90
C THR A 32 -7.20 -22.00 15.85
N ILE A 33 -7.39 -21.18 14.82
CA ILE A 33 -6.38 -20.88 13.80
C ILE A 33 -6.01 -19.41 13.92
N ILE A 34 -4.73 -19.15 14.15
CA ILE A 34 -4.14 -17.82 14.01
C ILE A 34 -3.52 -17.75 12.62
N HIS A 35 -3.74 -16.65 11.91
CA HIS A 35 -3.17 -16.51 10.58
C HIS A 35 -2.69 -15.10 10.25
N THR A 36 -1.76 -15.07 9.32
CA THR A 36 -1.24 -13.86 8.68
C THR A 36 -1.28 -14.03 7.17
N ASN A 37 -1.15 -12.92 6.45
CA ASN A 37 -1.03 -12.89 5.00
C ASN A 37 -0.35 -11.57 4.61
N ASP A 38 0.33 -11.56 3.48
CA ASP A 38 0.91 -10.35 2.87
C ASP A 38 1.78 -9.56 3.86
N THR A 39 2.61 -10.27 4.63
CA THR A 39 3.43 -9.59 5.65
C THR A 39 4.49 -8.68 5.01
N HIS A 40 4.84 -8.93 3.75
CA HIS A 40 5.76 -8.14 2.94
C HIS A 40 7.02 -7.68 3.70
N ALA A 41 7.63 -8.62 4.42
CA ALA A 41 8.82 -8.40 5.24
C ALA A 41 8.70 -7.33 6.35
N ASN A 42 7.48 -6.98 6.79
CA ASN A 42 7.22 -6.13 7.96
C ASN A 42 7.52 -6.89 9.26
N VAL A 43 8.79 -7.26 9.45
CA VAL A 43 9.26 -8.12 10.54
C VAL A 43 9.29 -7.43 11.91
N SER A 44 9.44 -6.10 11.91
CA SER A 44 9.64 -5.29 13.11
C SER A 44 8.36 -4.60 13.58
N ASP A 45 8.17 -4.59 14.88
CA ASP A 45 7.18 -3.76 15.57
C ASP A 45 7.54 -2.27 15.40
N ASN A 46 6.57 -1.44 14.97
CA ASN A 46 6.78 0.00 14.75
C ASN A 46 6.24 0.90 15.87
N GLY A 47 5.70 0.31 16.95
CA GLY A 47 5.16 1.03 18.11
C GLY A 47 3.77 1.66 17.89
N LYS A 48 3.12 1.41 16.75
CA LYS A 48 1.90 2.12 16.33
C LYS A 48 0.82 1.18 15.82
N ASP A 49 1.09 0.55 14.68
CA ASP A 49 0.10 -0.18 13.90
C ASP A 49 0.65 -1.44 13.23
N ILE A 50 1.97 -1.66 13.23
CA ILE A 50 2.59 -2.91 12.76
C ILE A 50 2.99 -3.73 13.98
N ILE A 51 2.42 -4.93 14.11
CA ILE A 51 2.59 -5.80 15.28
C ILE A 51 4.02 -6.36 15.37
N GLY A 52 4.60 -6.74 14.23
CA GLY A 52 5.92 -7.37 14.13
C GLY A 52 5.95 -8.83 14.60
N PHE A 53 6.89 -9.61 14.04
CA PHE A 53 6.96 -11.06 14.26
C PHE A 53 7.32 -11.42 15.70
N ALA A 54 8.17 -10.62 16.36
CA ALA A 54 8.59 -10.89 17.74
C ALA A 54 7.42 -10.87 18.73
N ARG A 55 6.49 -9.94 18.56
CA ARG A 55 5.32 -9.79 19.43
C ARG A 55 4.26 -10.84 19.09
N LEU A 56 4.02 -11.07 17.80
CA LEU A 56 3.11 -12.12 17.32
C LEU A 56 3.55 -13.51 17.80
N ALA A 57 4.82 -13.86 17.66
CA ALA A 57 5.33 -15.15 18.11
C ALA A 57 5.16 -15.35 19.63
N SER A 58 5.41 -14.31 20.43
CA SER A 58 5.17 -14.33 21.88
C SER A 58 3.70 -14.55 22.21
N TYR A 59 2.79 -13.89 21.49
CA TYR A 59 1.36 -14.07 21.64
C TYR A 59 0.93 -15.51 21.33
N VAL A 60 1.33 -16.06 20.18
CA VAL A 60 1.01 -17.45 19.78
C VAL A 60 1.62 -18.46 20.75
N GLU A 61 2.85 -18.26 21.19
CA GLU A 61 3.49 -19.12 22.20
C GLU A 61 2.73 -19.10 23.54
N ASN A 62 2.23 -17.94 23.96
CA ASN A 62 1.41 -17.84 25.16
C ASN A 62 0.05 -18.51 25.00
N LEU A 63 -0.60 -18.41 23.83
CA LEU A 63 -1.84 -19.14 23.55
C LEU A 63 -1.62 -20.66 23.62
N ARG A 64 -0.52 -21.14 23.03
CA ARG A 64 -0.12 -22.56 23.02
C ARG A 64 0.15 -23.14 24.41
N LYS A 65 0.25 -22.32 25.47
CA LYS A 65 0.34 -22.80 26.86
C LYS A 65 -1.01 -23.22 27.44
N SER A 66 -2.12 -22.76 26.86
CA SER A 66 -3.48 -23.00 27.36
C SER A 66 -4.37 -23.79 26.41
N GLN A 67 -4.04 -23.84 25.12
CA GLN A 67 -4.82 -24.55 24.08
C GLN A 67 -3.92 -24.86 22.89
N ASP A 68 -4.24 -25.88 22.10
CA ASP A 68 -3.55 -26.13 20.84
C ASP A 68 -4.04 -25.14 19.76
N VAL A 69 -3.11 -24.59 18.99
CA VAL A 69 -3.38 -23.54 17.98
C VAL A 69 -2.60 -23.82 16.71
N LEU A 70 -3.29 -23.77 15.58
CA LEU A 70 -2.64 -23.71 14.27
C LEU A 70 -2.21 -22.28 13.99
N PHE A 71 -0.97 -22.11 13.55
CA PHE A 71 -0.46 -20.82 13.13
C PHE A 71 0.02 -20.90 11.68
N VAL A 72 -0.65 -20.21 10.76
CA VAL A 72 -0.44 -20.36 9.32
C VAL A 72 -0.27 -19.01 8.63
N ASP A 73 0.42 -18.99 7.49
CA ASP A 73 0.61 -17.79 6.68
C ASP A 73 0.09 -17.99 5.26
N ALA A 74 -0.66 -17.00 4.77
CA ALA A 74 -1.30 -17.04 3.46
C ALA A 74 -0.43 -16.47 2.33
N GLY A 75 0.89 -16.34 2.49
CA GLY A 75 1.82 -15.97 1.42
C GLY A 75 2.25 -14.51 1.41
N ASP A 76 3.19 -14.20 0.52
CA ASP A 76 3.84 -12.89 0.34
C ASP A 76 4.57 -12.41 1.60
N MET A 77 5.49 -13.25 2.08
CA MET A 77 6.29 -13.02 3.28
C MET A 77 7.70 -12.51 2.96
N PHE A 78 8.31 -13.02 1.89
CA PHE A 78 9.76 -12.93 1.66
C PHE A 78 10.21 -11.75 0.77
N GLN A 79 9.32 -10.80 0.51
CA GLN A 79 9.55 -9.63 -0.33
C GLN A 79 8.93 -8.39 0.33
N GLY A 80 9.36 -7.18 -0.04
CA GLY A 80 8.58 -5.96 0.21
C GLY A 80 9.46 -4.85 0.74
N LEU A 81 9.80 -4.92 2.02
CA LEU A 81 10.73 -3.97 2.62
C LEU A 81 12.18 -4.21 2.20
N PRO A 82 13.04 -3.18 2.22
CA PRO A 82 14.48 -3.30 2.02
C PRO A 82 15.14 -4.41 2.84
N PHE A 83 14.64 -4.67 4.05
CA PHE A 83 15.08 -5.77 4.89
C PHE A 83 15.10 -7.10 4.12
N ALA A 84 14.05 -7.42 3.35
CA ALA A 84 13.98 -8.59 2.49
C ALA A 84 14.75 -8.40 1.17
N ASN A 85 14.47 -7.32 0.44
CA ASN A 85 14.89 -7.19 -0.96
C ASN A 85 16.42 -7.16 -1.12
N LEU A 86 17.15 -6.58 -0.16
CA LEU A 86 18.63 -6.52 -0.18
C LEU A 86 19.30 -7.90 -0.24
N GLU A 87 18.62 -8.91 0.30
CA GLU A 87 19.10 -10.31 0.34
C GLU A 87 18.11 -11.26 -0.34
N LYS A 88 17.28 -10.75 -1.27
CA LYS A 88 16.33 -11.56 -2.05
C LYS A 88 15.45 -12.46 -1.17
N GLY A 89 15.01 -11.93 -0.03
CA GLY A 89 14.15 -12.60 0.94
C GLY A 89 14.84 -13.48 1.99
N HIS A 90 16.12 -13.85 1.82
CA HIS A 90 16.83 -14.75 2.74
C HIS A 90 16.95 -14.20 4.17
N SER A 91 16.95 -12.88 4.31
CA SER A 91 16.97 -12.15 5.59
C SER A 91 15.73 -12.39 6.46
N VAL A 92 14.59 -12.75 5.87
CA VAL A 92 13.34 -13.03 6.61
C VAL A 92 13.33 -14.45 7.18
N VAL A 93 14.06 -15.40 6.57
CA VAL A 93 14.13 -16.80 6.99
C VAL A 93 14.43 -17.01 8.49
N PRO A 94 15.46 -16.41 9.10
CA PRO A 94 15.72 -16.61 10.54
C PRO A 94 14.56 -16.10 11.41
N VAL A 95 13.87 -15.04 11.00
CA VAL A 95 12.71 -14.49 11.72
C VAL A 95 11.51 -15.42 11.58
N ALA A 96 11.21 -15.88 10.37
CA ALA A 96 10.10 -16.79 10.08
C ALA A 96 10.26 -18.12 10.83
N ASN A 97 11.48 -18.69 10.86
CA ASN A 97 11.78 -19.94 11.55
C ASN A 97 11.55 -19.87 13.07
N LEU A 98 11.72 -18.69 13.67
CA LEU A 98 11.53 -18.47 15.09
C LEU A 98 10.07 -18.11 15.45
N ALA A 99 9.25 -17.75 14.45
CA ALA A 99 7.86 -17.34 14.66
C ALA A 99 6.94 -18.51 15.02
N GLY A 100 7.27 -19.72 14.55
CA GLY A 100 6.57 -20.95 14.92
C GLY A 100 5.32 -21.26 14.08
N TYR A 101 5.34 -20.90 12.80
CA TYR A 101 4.32 -21.28 11.82
C TYR A 101 4.28 -22.81 11.63
N ASP A 102 3.08 -23.34 11.41
CA ASP A 102 2.80 -24.73 11.07
C ASP A 102 2.83 -24.98 9.56
N ALA A 103 2.44 -23.99 8.75
CA ALA A 103 2.45 -24.04 7.30
C ALA A 103 2.33 -22.64 6.67
N MET A 104 2.71 -22.55 5.40
CA MET A 104 2.57 -21.37 4.55
C MET A 104 2.10 -21.80 3.15
N VAL A 105 1.38 -20.94 2.41
CA VAL A 105 1.24 -21.06 0.95
C VAL A 105 2.17 -20.03 0.27
N PRO A 106 2.91 -20.38 -0.80
CA PRO A 106 3.65 -19.36 -1.54
C PRO A 106 2.65 -18.49 -2.32
N GLY A 107 2.77 -17.17 -2.18
CA GLY A 107 2.10 -16.16 -3.00
C GLY A 107 2.88 -15.85 -4.28
N ASN A 108 2.44 -14.83 -5.03
CA ASN A 108 3.14 -14.45 -6.26
C ASN A 108 4.48 -13.78 -5.97
N HIS A 109 4.62 -13.01 -4.89
CA HIS A 109 5.86 -12.30 -4.59
C HIS A 109 6.97 -13.22 -4.07
N GLU A 110 6.65 -14.44 -3.67
CA GLU A 110 7.66 -15.48 -3.43
C GLU A 110 8.49 -15.80 -4.69
N PHE A 111 7.97 -15.49 -5.90
CA PHE A 111 8.65 -15.72 -7.18
C PHE A 111 9.42 -14.50 -7.71
N ASP A 112 9.33 -13.32 -7.08
CA ASP A 112 9.94 -12.07 -7.59
C ASP A 112 11.46 -12.16 -7.80
N PHE A 113 12.14 -12.92 -6.94
CA PHE A 113 13.58 -13.14 -7.03
C PHE A 113 13.96 -14.41 -7.80
N GLY A 114 12.99 -15.03 -8.48
CA GLY A 114 13.15 -16.27 -9.24
C GLY A 114 12.80 -17.52 -8.45
N ALA A 115 12.21 -18.50 -9.12
CA ALA A 115 11.77 -19.75 -8.52
C ALA A 115 12.94 -20.57 -7.92
N ASP A 116 14.14 -20.49 -8.50
CA ASP A 116 15.32 -21.13 -7.92
C ASP A 116 15.69 -20.53 -6.56
N ASN A 117 15.58 -19.20 -6.40
CA ASN A 117 15.77 -18.52 -5.12
C ASN A 117 14.70 -18.94 -4.11
N LEU A 118 13.44 -19.03 -4.53
CA LEU A 118 12.35 -19.56 -3.69
C LEU A 118 12.65 -20.98 -3.21
N MET A 119 13.15 -21.86 -4.07
CA MET A 119 13.53 -23.22 -3.67
C MET A 119 14.71 -23.26 -2.69
N GLU A 120 15.58 -22.25 -2.70
CA GLU A 120 16.62 -22.11 -1.66
C GLU A 120 16.03 -21.66 -0.31
N ILE A 121 15.09 -20.70 -0.32
CA ILE A 121 14.36 -20.29 0.88
C ILE A 121 13.56 -21.46 1.45
N HIS A 122 12.84 -22.20 0.61
CA HIS A 122 12.05 -23.37 0.99
C HIS A 122 12.89 -24.44 1.72
N LYS A 123 14.17 -24.61 1.36
CA LYS A 123 15.08 -25.54 2.05
C LYS A 123 15.58 -25.03 3.40
N LYS A 124 15.52 -23.72 3.66
CA LYS A 124 16.04 -23.09 4.87
C LYS A 124 14.94 -22.79 5.90
N ILE A 125 13.68 -22.68 5.47
CA ILE A 125 12.55 -22.59 6.40
C ILE A 125 12.29 -23.92 7.10
N ASN A 126 11.78 -23.88 8.33
CA ASN A 126 11.54 -25.07 9.16
C ASN A 126 10.07 -25.52 9.21
N PHE A 127 9.22 -24.90 8.40
CA PHE A 127 7.82 -25.24 8.19
C PHE A 127 7.53 -25.48 6.70
N PRO A 128 6.54 -26.30 6.35
CA PRO A 128 6.23 -26.59 4.95
C PRO A 128 5.56 -25.40 4.24
N MET A 129 5.96 -25.19 2.98
CA MET A 129 5.14 -24.48 2.00
C MET A 129 4.20 -25.49 1.33
N LEU A 130 2.92 -25.16 1.24
CA LEU A 130 1.87 -26.01 0.68
C LEU A 130 1.35 -25.37 -0.61
N SER A 131 1.28 -26.14 -1.69
CA SER A 131 0.59 -25.71 -2.91
C SER A 131 0.26 -26.93 -3.77
N ALA A 132 -1.03 -27.13 -4.02
CA ALA A 132 -1.53 -28.23 -4.82
C ALA A 132 -1.45 -27.95 -6.33
N ASN A 133 -1.31 -26.69 -6.74
CA ASN A 133 -1.41 -26.28 -8.14
C ASN A 133 -0.11 -25.77 -8.77
N ILE A 134 1.03 -25.75 -8.06
CA ILE A 134 2.33 -25.42 -8.64
C ILE A 134 3.04 -26.67 -9.15
N TYR A 135 3.36 -26.67 -10.43
CA TYR A 135 4.08 -27.75 -11.10
C TYR A 135 5.36 -27.23 -11.76
N LYS A 136 6.38 -28.08 -11.84
CA LYS A 136 7.58 -27.87 -12.66
C LYS A 136 7.81 -29.09 -13.52
N ASP A 137 7.89 -28.91 -14.84
CA ASP A 137 8.07 -30.00 -15.81
C ASP A 137 7.06 -31.16 -15.60
N GLY A 138 5.80 -30.82 -15.31
CA GLY A 138 4.71 -31.76 -15.06
C GLY A 138 4.70 -32.44 -13.69
N LYS A 139 5.63 -32.11 -12.77
CA LYS A 139 5.67 -32.63 -11.39
C LYS A 139 5.27 -31.56 -10.39
N GLN A 140 4.47 -31.93 -9.40
CA GLN A 140 4.09 -31.02 -8.32
C GLN A 140 5.34 -30.63 -7.51
N VAL A 141 5.47 -29.33 -7.20
CA VAL A 141 6.67 -28.77 -6.57
C VAL A 141 6.61 -28.87 -5.04
N PHE A 142 5.47 -28.52 -4.47
CA PHE A 142 5.23 -28.49 -3.02
C PHE A 142 4.30 -29.62 -2.60
N PRO A 143 4.29 -30.05 -1.34
CA PRO A 143 3.20 -30.87 -0.80
C PRO A 143 1.84 -30.18 -1.03
N SER A 144 0.80 -30.95 -1.39
CA SER A 144 -0.55 -30.39 -1.55
C SER A 144 -1.13 -29.97 -0.21
N TYR A 145 -0.94 -30.82 0.81
CA TYR A 145 -1.57 -30.70 2.12
C TYR A 145 -0.72 -31.28 3.25
N ILE A 146 -1.09 -30.93 4.48
CA ILE A 146 -0.71 -31.61 5.72
C ILE A 146 -1.97 -31.93 6.53
N VAL A 147 -1.85 -32.86 7.48
CA VAL A 147 -2.90 -33.17 8.45
C VAL A 147 -2.33 -32.94 9.85
N LYS A 148 -3.10 -32.24 10.69
CA LYS A 148 -2.74 -31.93 12.08
C LYS A 148 -3.88 -32.37 12.97
N GLU A 149 -3.55 -33.06 14.06
CA GLU A 149 -4.51 -33.43 15.09
C GLU A 149 -4.45 -32.40 16.22
N ILE A 150 -5.61 -31.86 16.62
CA ILE A 150 -5.76 -30.79 17.61
C ILE A 150 -6.91 -31.18 18.51
N ASP A 151 -6.64 -31.41 19.80
CA ASP A 151 -7.65 -31.86 20.76
C ASP A 151 -8.50 -33.06 20.27
N GLY A 152 -7.89 -33.96 19.48
CA GLY A 152 -8.55 -35.15 18.90
C GLY A 152 -9.26 -34.93 17.56
N VAL A 153 -9.32 -33.69 17.06
CA VAL A 153 -9.89 -33.33 15.75
C VAL A 153 -8.79 -33.33 14.70
N LYS A 154 -9.00 -34.01 13.57
CA LYS A 154 -8.09 -34.00 12.42
C LYS A 154 -8.42 -32.85 11.48
N VAL A 155 -7.49 -31.91 11.36
CA VAL A 155 -7.58 -30.77 10.45
C VAL A 155 -6.66 -30.99 9.25
N GLY A 156 -7.26 -31.10 8.07
CA GLY A 156 -6.55 -31.11 6.79
C GLY A 156 -6.31 -29.70 6.30
N ILE A 157 -5.07 -29.35 5.99
CA ILE A 157 -4.67 -28.02 5.51
C ILE A 157 -4.03 -28.19 4.14
N PHE A 158 -4.62 -27.62 3.07
CA PHE A 158 -4.06 -27.66 1.72
C PHE A 158 -3.82 -26.25 1.17
N GLY A 159 -2.87 -26.12 0.23
CA GLY A 159 -2.48 -24.82 -0.32
C GLY A 159 -2.91 -24.61 -1.78
N ILE A 160 -3.29 -23.39 -2.15
CA ILE A 160 -3.52 -22.95 -3.54
C ILE A 160 -2.88 -21.58 -3.77
N THR A 161 -2.01 -21.50 -4.77
CA THR A 161 -1.32 -20.26 -5.19
C THR A 161 -1.98 -19.68 -6.43
N THR A 162 -2.11 -18.35 -6.51
CA THR A 162 -2.72 -17.70 -7.68
C THR A 162 -2.00 -18.02 -9.00
N PRO A 163 -2.76 -18.50 -10.02
CA PRO A 163 -2.25 -18.56 -11.39
C PRO A 163 -1.87 -17.20 -11.98
N GLU A 164 -2.30 -16.09 -11.37
CA GLU A 164 -1.86 -14.75 -11.76
C GLU A 164 -0.35 -14.57 -11.67
N THR A 165 0.34 -15.41 -10.88
CA THR A 165 1.81 -15.41 -10.80
C THR A 165 2.45 -15.48 -12.19
N GLU A 166 1.84 -16.18 -13.16
CA GLU A 166 2.34 -16.29 -14.54
C GLU A 166 2.50 -14.95 -15.28
N PHE A 167 1.74 -13.93 -14.86
CA PHE A 167 1.76 -12.60 -15.48
C PHE A 167 1.99 -11.45 -14.50
N LYS A 168 2.02 -11.72 -13.18
CA LYS A 168 2.38 -10.76 -12.13
C LYS A 168 3.86 -10.79 -11.76
N THR A 169 4.58 -11.87 -12.05
CA THR A 169 6.04 -11.90 -11.94
C THR A 169 6.71 -11.84 -13.32
N HIS A 170 8.02 -11.61 -13.36
CA HIS A 170 8.76 -11.61 -14.62
C HIS A 170 8.78 -13.04 -15.21
N PRO A 171 8.53 -13.26 -16.52
CA PRO A 171 8.52 -14.59 -17.11
C PRO A 171 9.80 -15.41 -16.86
N ASP A 172 10.96 -14.75 -16.83
CA ASP A 172 12.24 -15.39 -16.53
C ASP A 172 12.33 -15.95 -15.10
N ASN A 173 11.50 -15.46 -14.17
CA ASN A 173 11.48 -15.93 -12.79
C ASN A 173 10.83 -17.30 -12.63
N ILE A 174 9.98 -17.71 -13.58
CA ILE A 174 9.13 -18.90 -13.48
C ILE A 174 9.37 -19.89 -14.62
N VAL A 175 10.54 -19.86 -15.25
CA VAL A 175 10.87 -20.77 -16.37
C VAL A 175 10.68 -22.23 -15.95
N GLY A 176 9.80 -22.93 -16.67
CA GLY A 176 9.46 -24.33 -16.44
C GLY A 176 8.45 -24.58 -15.31
N TYR A 177 8.00 -23.52 -14.62
CA TYR A 177 6.91 -23.59 -13.64
C TYR A 177 5.56 -23.32 -14.33
N GLU A 178 4.54 -24.03 -13.87
CA GLU A 178 3.16 -23.94 -14.35
C GLU A 178 2.23 -23.82 -13.14
N PHE A 179 1.26 -22.92 -13.23
CA PHE A 179 0.24 -22.73 -12.20
C PHE A 179 -1.09 -23.29 -12.69
N LYS A 180 -1.38 -24.53 -12.29
CA LYS A 180 -2.55 -25.27 -12.78
C LYS A 180 -3.86 -24.73 -12.22
N ASP A 181 -4.95 -25.15 -12.86
CA ASP A 181 -6.32 -24.80 -12.51
C ASP A 181 -6.59 -24.95 -11.01
N MET A 182 -7.00 -23.85 -10.37
CA MET A 182 -7.19 -23.78 -8.93
C MET A 182 -8.37 -24.63 -8.44
N ILE A 183 -9.46 -24.68 -9.22
CA ILE A 183 -10.70 -25.38 -8.83
C ILE A 183 -10.45 -26.89 -8.84
N ALA A 184 -9.94 -27.44 -9.94
CA ALA A 184 -9.68 -28.87 -10.06
C ALA A 184 -8.66 -29.39 -9.03
N ASN A 185 -7.63 -28.58 -8.69
CA ASN A 185 -6.66 -28.96 -7.67
C ASN A 185 -7.22 -28.81 -6.24
N ALA A 186 -8.11 -27.85 -5.98
CA ALA A 186 -8.84 -27.74 -4.73
C ALA A 186 -9.81 -28.92 -4.53
N GLU A 187 -10.65 -29.25 -5.52
CA GLU A 187 -11.55 -30.41 -5.50
C GLU A 187 -10.79 -31.71 -5.20
N LYS A 188 -9.65 -31.91 -5.89
CA LYS A 188 -8.79 -33.07 -5.66
C LYS A 188 -8.25 -33.10 -4.23
N SER A 189 -7.84 -31.96 -3.69
CA SER A 189 -7.28 -31.86 -2.34
C SER A 189 -8.33 -32.14 -1.26
N VAL A 190 -9.54 -31.58 -1.41
CA VAL A 190 -10.68 -31.87 -0.53
C VAL A 190 -11.01 -33.36 -0.56
N LYS A 191 -11.09 -33.95 -1.75
CA LYS A 191 -11.36 -35.37 -1.92
C LYS A 191 -10.29 -36.24 -1.26
N ASP A 192 -9.01 -35.95 -1.48
CA ASP A 192 -7.91 -36.72 -0.91
C ASP A 192 -7.92 -36.63 0.62
N LEU A 193 -8.14 -35.44 1.19
CA LEU A 193 -8.24 -35.24 2.64
C LEU A 193 -9.42 -35.99 3.26
N LYS A 194 -10.61 -35.93 2.65
CA LYS A 194 -11.81 -36.60 3.19
C LYS A 194 -11.77 -38.12 3.01
N GLU A 195 -11.41 -38.61 1.82
CA GLU A 195 -11.51 -40.04 1.51
C GLU A 195 -10.30 -40.85 1.99
N LYS A 196 -9.11 -40.26 2.08
CA LYS A 196 -7.87 -41.00 2.42
C LYS A 196 -7.39 -40.75 3.84
N GLU A 197 -7.50 -39.50 4.30
CA GLU A 197 -6.99 -39.10 5.61
C GLU A 197 -8.09 -39.09 6.69
N ASP A 198 -9.37 -39.09 6.26
CA ASP A 198 -10.55 -39.09 7.12
C ASP A 198 -10.49 -37.91 8.10
N VAL A 199 -10.36 -36.69 7.54
CA VAL A 199 -10.30 -35.44 8.31
C VAL A 199 -11.69 -34.91 8.64
N ASP A 200 -11.80 -34.28 9.81
CA ASP A 200 -13.04 -33.67 10.32
C ASP A 200 -13.24 -32.24 9.77
N VAL A 201 -12.13 -31.53 9.54
CA VAL A 201 -12.12 -30.14 9.07
C VAL A 201 -11.17 -30.00 7.88
N VAL A 202 -11.62 -29.28 6.84
CA VAL A 202 -10.79 -28.92 5.69
C VAL A 202 -10.54 -27.42 5.61
N VAL A 203 -9.27 -27.02 5.70
CA VAL A 203 -8.81 -25.63 5.58
C VAL A 203 -7.99 -25.47 4.29
N MET A 204 -8.32 -24.45 3.50
CA MET A 204 -7.51 -24.02 2.37
C MET A 204 -6.67 -22.80 2.79
N LEU A 205 -5.35 -22.89 2.64
CA LEU A 205 -4.47 -21.73 2.59
C LEU A 205 -4.42 -21.24 1.15
N ALA A 206 -4.92 -20.04 0.91
CA ALA A 206 -5.03 -19.45 -0.40
C ALA A 206 -4.16 -18.20 -0.50
N HIS A 207 -3.60 -17.98 -1.67
CA HIS A 207 -3.08 -16.69 -2.07
C HIS A 207 -3.73 -16.32 -3.40
N LEU A 208 -5.04 -16.05 -3.37
CA LEU A 208 -5.90 -15.84 -4.54
C LEU A 208 -6.54 -14.46 -4.55
N GLY A 209 -6.79 -13.89 -3.38
CA GLY A 209 -7.49 -12.62 -3.26
C GLY A 209 -8.98 -12.72 -3.55
N LEU A 210 -9.64 -11.56 -3.52
CA LEU A 210 -11.09 -11.43 -3.58
C LEU A 210 -11.52 -10.33 -4.56
N TYR A 211 -12.72 -10.49 -5.11
CA TYR A 211 -13.50 -9.50 -5.87
C TYR A 211 -12.96 -9.05 -7.25
N GLU A 212 -11.65 -9.13 -7.49
CA GLU A 212 -11.04 -8.71 -8.75
C GLU A 212 -10.28 -9.87 -9.41
N GLY A 213 -10.45 -10.02 -10.73
CA GLY A 213 -9.76 -11.02 -11.54
C GLY A 213 -10.51 -12.35 -11.68
N ASP A 214 -9.85 -13.29 -12.35
CA ASP A 214 -10.41 -14.62 -12.62
C ASP A 214 -10.14 -15.63 -11.51
N TYR A 215 -9.13 -15.39 -10.68
CA TYR A 215 -8.59 -16.35 -9.73
C TYR A 215 -8.81 -15.93 -8.29
N THR A 216 -10.05 -16.00 -7.80
CA THR A 216 -10.40 -15.51 -6.46
C THR A 216 -10.92 -16.61 -5.53
N SER A 217 -10.75 -16.41 -4.23
CA SER A 217 -11.18 -17.38 -3.19
C SER A 217 -12.68 -17.58 -3.13
N ASP A 218 -13.48 -16.55 -3.41
CA ASP A 218 -14.95 -16.64 -3.48
C ASP A 218 -15.40 -17.58 -4.59
N LYS A 219 -14.74 -17.56 -5.75
CA LYS A 219 -15.05 -18.49 -6.84
C LYS A 219 -14.69 -19.93 -6.51
N VAL A 220 -13.60 -20.16 -5.77
CA VAL A 220 -13.24 -21.50 -5.29
C VAL A 220 -14.28 -21.99 -4.27
N ALA A 221 -14.67 -21.14 -3.31
CA ALA A 221 -15.70 -21.48 -2.32
C ALA A 221 -17.05 -21.81 -2.97
N GLU A 222 -17.45 -21.09 -4.04
CA GLU A 222 -18.68 -21.36 -4.78
C GLU A 222 -18.62 -22.66 -5.61
N ALA A 223 -17.45 -23.02 -6.11
CA ALA A 223 -17.28 -24.17 -7.01
C ALA A 223 -16.92 -25.48 -6.30
N VAL A 224 -16.29 -25.41 -5.12
CA VAL A 224 -15.69 -26.57 -4.45
C VAL A 224 -16.38 -26.84 -3.11
N ASP A 225 -17.27 -27.84 -3.13
CA ASP A 225 -17.92 -28.32 -1.91
C ASP A 225 -16.92 -28.94 -0.92
N GLY A 226 -17.16 -28.71 0.37
CA GLY A 226 -16.48 -29.41 1.44
C GLY A 226 -15.21 -28.74 2.00
N ILE A 227 -14.92 -27.50 1.59
CA ILE A 227 -13.97 -26.62 2.27
C ILE A 227 -14.69 -25.92 3.42
N ASP A 228 -14.18 -26.04 4.65
CA ASP A 228 -14.78 -25.39 5.81
C ASP A 228 -14.36 -23.93 5.92
N VAL A 229 -13.07 -23.68 5.77
CA VAL A 229 -12.45 -22.36 5.90
C VAL A 229 -11.43 -22.14 4.78
N ILE A 230 -11.44 -20.94 4.20
CA ILE A 230 -10.36 -20.41 3.36
C ILE A 230 -9.66 -19.30 4.13
N ILE A 231 -8.35 -19.41 4.30
CA ILE A 231 -7.48 -18.35 4.82
C ILE A 231 -6.74 -17.77 3.63
N ASP A 232 -7.02 -16.52 3.27
CA ASP A 232 -6.58 -15.89 2.02
C ASP A 232 -5.70 -14.65 2.22
N GLY A 233 -4.91 -14.34 1.19
CA GLY A 233 -4.06 -13.16 1.06
C GLY A 233 -4.27 -12.41 -0.27
N HIS A 234 -3.17 -11.95 -0.88
CA HIS A 234 -3.06 -11.37 -2.24
C HIS A 234 -3.71 -10.00 -2.44
N SER A 235 -5.00 -9.91 -2.14
CA SER A 235 -5.79 -8.68 -2.35
C SER A 235 -5.65 -7.65 -1.22
N HIS A 236 -4.90 -8.00 -0.16
CA HIS A 236 -4.74 -7.22 1.08
C HIS A 236 -6.07 -6.87 1.76
N THR A 237 -7.11 -7.68 1.50
CA THR A 237 -8.46 -7.43 1.99
C THR A 237 -8.52 -7.59 3.50
N SER A 238 -9.18 -6.65 4.17
CA SER A 238 -9.47 -6.76 5.61
C SER A 238 -10.87 -7.34 5.78
N LEU A 239 -11.00 -8.50 6.43
CA LEU A 239 -12.29 -9.13 6.75
C LEU A 239 -12.48 -9.26 8.28
N PRO A 240 -12.93 -8.20 8.99
CA PRO A 240 -13.10 -8.20 10.44
C PRO A 240 -13.97 -9.33 11.00
N GLU A 241 -14.97 -9.80 10.24
CA GLU A 241 -15.89 -10.87 10.64
C GLU A 241 -15.82 -12.08 9.68
N GLY A 242 -14.84 -12.09 8.76
CA GLY A 242 -14.82 -13.01 7.63
C GLY A 242 -15.90 -12.74 6.59
N LEU A 243 -15.98 -13.60 5.59
CA LEU A 243 -17.00 -13.61 4.53
C LEU A 243 -17.51 -15.04 4.34
N MET A 244 -18.81 -15.26 4.51
CA MET A 244 -19.42 -16.54 4.18
C MET A 244 -19.73 -16.62 2.69
N ALA A 245 -19.19 -17.63 2.01
CA ALA A 245 -19.51 -18.01 0.64
C ALA A 245 -20.09 -19.43 0.66
N GLY A 246 -21.43 -19.53 0.57
CA GLY A 246 -22.12 -20.79 0.85
C GLY A 246 -21.86 -21.24 2.30
N ASP A 247 -21.41 -22.47 2.47
CA ASP A 247 -21.03 -23.03 3.76
C ASP A 247 -19.56 -22.75 4.13
N THR A 248 -18.75 -22.16 3.24
CA THR A 248 -17.32 -21.90 3.49
C THR A 248 -17.10 -20.50 4.09
N LEU A 249 -16.31 -20.42 5.17
CA LEU A 249 -15.88 -19.14 5.75
C LEU A 249 -14.55 -18.70 5.13
N ILE A 250 -14.51 -17.51 4.55
CA ILE A 250 -13.28 -16.88 4.04
C ILE A 250 -12.78 -15.85 5.05
N ALA A 251 -11.48 -15.89 5.37
CA ALA A 251 -10.82 -14.97 6.29
C ALA A 251 -9.55 -14.38 5.66
N SER A 252 -9.28 -13.09 5.92
CA SER A 252 -8.07 -12.39 5.48
C SER A 252 -7.76 -11.22 6.41
N ALA A 253 -6.48 -10.98 6.69
CA ALA A 253 -5.99 -10.13 7.78
C ALA A 253 -5.29 -8.84 7.31
N ASN A 254 -5.76 -8.25 6.20
CA ASN A 254 -5.14 -7.07 5.59
C ASN A 254 -3.71 -7.34 5.10
N THR A 255 -2.71 -6.57 5.49
CA THR A 255 -1.32 -6.69 5.02
C THR A 255 -0.36 -6.14 6.08
N ALA A 256 0.94 -6.40 5.92
CA ALA A 256 2.03 -5.80 6.71
C ALA A 256 1.96 -6.05 8.23
N LEU A 257 1.24 -7.10 8.67
CA LEU A 257 0.93 -7.34 10.09
C LEU A 257 0.25 -6.14 10.79
N LYS A 258 -0.59 -5.41 10.05
CA LYS A 258 -1.50 -4.43 10.66
C LYS A 258 -2.58 -5.10 11.51
N ASN A 259 -3.03 -6.27 11.04
CA ASN A 259 -3.88 -7.17 11.79
C ASN A 259 -3.33 -8.59 11.73
N VAL A 260 -3.79 -9.41 12.67
CA VAL A 260 -3.59 -10.86 12.69
C VAL A 260 -4.98 -11.49 12.74
N GLY A 261 -5.23 -12.46 11.87
CA GLY A 261 -6.51 -13.13 11.82
C GLY A 261 -6.63 -14.22 12.87
N LYS A 262 -7.82 -14.37 13.44
CA LYS A 262 -8.19 -15.48 14.32
C LYS A 262 -9.48 -16.10 13.80
N VAL A 263 -9.42 -17.40 13.49
CA VAL A 263 -10.58 -18.22 13.14
C VAL A 263 -10.84 -19.24 14.24
N GLU A 264 -12.10 -19.36 14.65
CA GLU A 264 -12.57 -20.37 15.58
C GLU A 264 -13.59 -21.25 14.87
N ILE A 265 -13.31 -22.56 14.82
CA ILE A 265 -14.21 -23.59 14.25
C ILE A 265 -14.71 -24.44 15.41
N THR A 266 -16.02 -24.46 15.61
CA THR A 266 -16.67 -25.29 16.63
C THR A 266 -17.19 -26.57 16.01
N LEU A 267 -16.86 -27.70 16.62
CA LEU A 267 -17.39 -28.99 16.27
C LEU A 267 -18.30 -29.51 17.39
N GLU A 268 -19.37 -30.21 17.02
CA GLU A 268 -20.20 -30.96 17.97
C GLU A 268 -20.39 -32.38 17.45
N ASN A 269 -19.86 -33.37 18.19
CA ASN A 269 -19.80 -34.78 17.76
C ASN A 269 -19.05 -34.99 16.42
N GLY A 270 -17.95 -34.26 16.20
CA GLY A 270 -17.13 -34.36 14.99
C GLY A 270 -17.70 -33.63 13.75
N GLU A 271 -18.86 -32.97 13.87
CA GLU A 271 -19.43 -32.16 12.79
C GLU A 271 -19.22 -30.66 13.05
N VAL A 272 -18.77 -29.91 12.05
CA VAL A 272 -18.63 -28.45 12.12
C VAL A 272 -20.01 -27.81 12.28
N THR A 273 -20.21 -27.05 13.35
CA THR A 273 -21.49 -26.39 13.67
C THR A 273 -21.43 -24.87 13.65
N ASP A 274 -20.25 -24.28 13.86
CA ASP A 274 -20.06 -22.83 13.84
C ASP A 274 -18.63 -22.47 13.40
N LYS A 275 -18.50 -21.35 12.69
CA LYS A 275 -17.23 -20.82 12.18
C LYS A 275 -17.24 -19.31 12.32
N LYS A 276 -16.22 -18.76 13.00
CA LYS A 276 -16.11 -17.33 13.27
C LYS A 276 -14.72 -16.83 12.95
N ALA A 277 -14.64 -15.72 12.24
CA ALA A 277 -13.39 -14.99 12.02
C ALA A 277 -13.40 -13.68 12.81
N SER A 278 -12.22 -13.24 13.22
CA SER A 278 -11.98 -11.95 13.86
C SER A 278 -10.59 -11.43 13.51
N LEU A 279 -10.39 -10.11 13.59
CA LEU A 279 -9.08 -9.48 13.43
C LEU A 279 -8.59 -8.94 14.76
N LEU A 280 -7.35 -9.28 15.09
CA LEU A 280 -6.60 -8.76 16.22
C LEU A 280 -5.70 -7.63 15.73
N GLY A 281 -5.89 -6.43 16.27
CA GLY A 281 -5.07 -5.26 15.95
C GLY A 281 -3.92 -5.08 16.94
N TYR A 282 -3.09 -4.06 16.71
CA TYR A 282 -1.91 -3.77 17.52
C TYR A 282 -2.16 -3.78 19.05
N SER A 283 -3.29 -3.23 19.51
CA SER A 283 -3.63 -3.17 20.94
C SER A 283 -3.82 -4.54 21.59
N ASP A 284 -4.26 -5.55 20.84
CA ASP A 284 -4.48 -6.90 21.37
C ASP A 284 -3.17 -7.59 21.78
N PHE A 285 -2.05 -7.09 21.26
CA PHE A 285 -0.71 -7.60 21.53
C PHE A 285 0.04 -6.79 22.60
N ALA A 286 -0.57 -5.75 23.18
CA ALA A 286 0.09 -4.84 24.12
C ALA A 286 0.67 -5.55 25.37
N ALA A 287 0.05 -6.66 25.80
CA ALA A 287 0.49 -7.48 26.93
C ALA A 287 1.56 -8.52 26.56
N SER A 288 1.82 -8.74 25.27
CA SER A 288 2.82 -9.72 24.81
C SER A 288 4.18 -9.04 24.69
N GLU A 289 5.12 -9.38 25.55
CA GLU A 289 6.50 -8.90 25.42
C GLU A 289 7.15 -9.47 24.15
N PRO A 290 7.85 -8.66 23.32
CA PRO A 290 8.51 -9.15 22.12
C PRO A 290 9.50 -10.28 22.42
N LYS A 291 9.43 -11.38 21.66
CA LYS A 291 10.33 -12.51 21.80
C LYS A 291 11.78 -12.12 21.48
N ALA A 292 12.65 -12.21 22.50
CA ALA A 292 14.01 -11.69 22.44
C ALA A 292 14.86 -12.31 21.32
N GLU A 293 14.68 -13.59 21.02
CA GLU A 293 15.41 -14.30 19.96
C GLU A 293 15.09 -13.73 18.57
N ILE A 294 13.84 -13.34 18.33
CA ILE A 294 13.43 -12.73 17.05
C ILE A 294 13.98 -11.31 16.95
N VAL A 295 13.91 -10.53 18.03
CA VAL A 295 14.51 -9.19 18.08
C VAL A 295 16.01 -9.24 17.79
N ALA A 296 16.72 -10.21 18.37
CA ALA A 296 18.14 -10.43 18.12
C ALA A 296 18.39 -10.83 16.66
N ALA A 297 17.60 -11.76 16.09
CA ALA A 297 17.74 -12.16 14.69
C ALA A 297 17.56 -10.99 13.71
N ILE A 298 16.57 -10.11 13.95
CA ILE A 298 16.37 -8.89 13.13
C ILE A 298 17.59 -7.97 13.23
N ALA A 299 18.14 -7.78 14.44
CA ALA A 299 19.29 -6.93 14.66
C ALA A 299 20.57 -7.49 13.99
N ASP A 300 20.80 -8.80 14.07
CA ASP A 300 21.94 -9.47 13.47
C ASP A 300 21.89 -9.38 11.94
N VAL A 301 20.72 -9.60 11.34
CA VAL A 301 20.52 -9.42 9.90
C VAL A 301 20.76 -7.97 9.48
N SER A 302 20.18 -7.01 10.22
CA SER A 302 20.35 -5.59 9.91
C SER A 302 21.81 -5.17 9.98
N ALA A 303 22.58 -5.68 10.95
CA ALA A 303 24.01 -5.43 11.06
C ALA A 303 24.82 -6.08 9.92
N ALA A 304 24.45 -7.29 9.50
CA ALA A 304 25.09 -7.96 8.36
C ALA A 304 24.86 -7.21 7.03
N GLN A 305 23.73 -6.53 6.90
CA GLN A 305 23.37 -5.76 5.71
C GLN A 305 24.18 -4.47 5.52
N ASP A 306 24.95 -4.00 6.51
CA ASP A 306 25.78 -2.80 6.40
C ASP A 306 26.73 -2.84 5.19
N ALA A 307 27.29 -4.01 4.88
CA ALA A 307 28.15 -4.22 3.72
C ALA A 307 27.38 -4.09 2.39
N VAL A 308 26.13 -4.54 2.34
CA VAL A 308 25.26 -4.42 1.16
C VAL A 308 24.80 -2.98 0.98
N LEU A 309 24.36 -2.34 2.07
CA LEU A 309 23.93 -0.95 2.10
C LEU A 309 25.02 0.03 1.64
N SER A 310 26.29 -0.31 1.90
CA SER A 310 27.44 0.51 1.49
C SER A 310 27.85 0.36 0.03
N LYS A 311 27.22 -0.54 -0.74
CA LYS A 311 27.55 -0.73 -2.16
C LYS A 311 27.12 0.48 -2.98
N VAL A 312 28.04 0.97 -3.80
CA VAL A 312 27.78 2.01 -4.81
C VAL A 312 27.04 1.38 -5.99
N VAL A 313 25.93 2.00 -6.39
CA VAL A 313 25.04 1.53 -7.47
C VAL A 313 24.97 2.50 -8.65
N GLY A 314 25.49 3.71 -8.49
CA GLY A 314 25.62 4.70 -9.55
C GLY A 314 26.26 5.96 -9.02
N LYS A 315 26.24 7.03 -9.81
CA LYS A 315 26.76 8.34 -9.42
C LYS A 315 25.80 9.45 -9.83
N THR A 316 25.91 10.59 -9.16
CA THR A 316 25.24 11.82 -9.58
C THR A 316 26.17 13.02 -9.48
N SER A 317 26.17 13.87 -10.52
CA SER A 317 26.94 15.12 -10.53
C SER A 317 26.27 16.24 -9.73
N ALA A 318 25.01 16.06 -9.33
CA ALA A 318 24.21 17.05 -8.62
C ALA A 318 23.54 16.43 -7.38
N VAL A 319 23.15 17.29 -6.44
CA VAL A 319 22.27 16.88 -5.33
C VAL A 319 20.91 16.52 -5.92
N LEU A 320 20.41 15.32 -5.63
CA LEU A 320 19.05 14.90 -5.93
C LEU A 320 18.16 15.27 -4.74
N ASN A 321 17.41 16.35 -4.87
CA ASN A 321 16.62 16.93 -3.80
C ASN A 321 15.36 16.10 -3.54
N GLY A 322 15.29 15.48 -2.37
CA GLY A 322 14.09 14.83 -1.84
C GLY A 322 13.68 15.37 -0.48
N GLU A 323 14.14 16.59 -0.14
CA GLU A 323 13.80 17.22 1.12
C GLU A 323 12.29 17.35 1.26
N ARG A 324 11.78 17.03 2.45
CA ARG A 324 10.35 17.09 2.77
C ARG A 324 9.73 18.41 2.34
N SER A 325 10.37 19.54 2.67
CA SER A 325 9.87 20.88 2.38
C SER A 325 9.81 21.20 0.89
N SER A 326 10.62 20.52 0.07
CA SER A 326 10.64 20.66 -1.39
C SER A 326 9.69 19.67 -2.05
N ALA A 327 9.86 18.38 -1.79
CA ALA A 327 9.08 17.31 -2.43
C ALA A 327 7.58 17.39 -2.14
N ARG A 328 7.17 18.07 -1.07
CA ARG A 328 5.75 18.24 -0.67
C ARG A 328 5.13 19.57 -1.04
N THR A 329 5.87 20.41 -1.77
CA THR A 329 5.41 21.72 -2.22
C THR A 329 5.77 22.01 -3.68
N GLY A 330 6.59 21.18 -4.33
CA GLY A 330 7.00 21.38 -5.71
C GLY A 330 7.66 20.16 -6.31
N GLU A 331 7.83 20.18 -7.62
CA GLU A 331 8.66 19.20 -8.32
C GLU A 331 10.11 19.29 -7.84
N THR A 332 10.77 18.14 -7.76
CA THR A 332 12.21 18.06 -7.50
C THR A 332 12.88 17.18 -8.55
N ASN A 333 14.19 17.34 -8.73
CA ASN A 333 14.94 16.49 -9.66
C ASN A 333 14.94 15.01 -9.22
N LEU A 334 14.89 14.70 -7.91
CA LEU A 334 14.72 13.32 -7.45
C LEU A 334 13.31 12.77 -7.76
N GLY A 335 12.27 13.58 -7.58
CA GLY A 335 10.90 13.16 -7.95
C GLY A 335 10.73 12.97 -9.45
N GLN A 336 11.41 13.77 -10.27
CA GLN A 336 11.47 13.57 -11.71
C GLN A 336 12.26 12.33 -12.09
N LEU A 337 13.39 12.07 -11.43
CA LEU A 337 14.16 10.84 -11.63
C LEU A 337 13.32 9.59 -11.32
N ALA A 338 12.62 9.59 -10.19
CA ALA A 338 11.75 8.48 -9.79
C ALA A 338 10.59 8.26 -10.78
N THR A 339 9.90 9.32 -11.18
CA THR A 339 8.80 9.21 -12.15
C THR A 339 9.28 8.84 -13.56
N ASN A 340 10.48 9.26 -13.96
CA ASN A 340 11.11 8.79 -15.20
C ASN A 340 11.43 7.31 -15.14
N ALA A 341 12.01 6.82 -14.04
CA ALA A 341 12.29 5.40 -13.85
C ALA A 341 11.01 4.55 -13.92
N MET A 342 9.89 5.07 -13.39
CA MET A 342 8.58 4.41 -13.52
C MET A 342 8.08 4.36 -14.97
N ILE A 343 8.23 5.44 -15.75
CA ILE A 343 7.90 5.43 -17.19
C ILE A 343 8.79 4.45 -17.95
N ASP A 344 10.10 4.46 -17.70
CA ASP A 344 11.07 3.62 -18.37
C ASP A 344 10.79 2.12 -18.16
N LEU A 345 10.49 1.75 -16.91
CA LEU A 345 10.12 0.37 -16.55
C LEU A 345 8.83 -0.10 -17.23
N THR A 346 7.83 0.77 -17.33
CA THR A 346 6.44 0.36 -17.62
C THR A 346 5.97 0.70 -19.03
N GLY A 347 6.55 1.72 -19.67
CA GLY A 347 6.08 2.28 -20.92
C GLY A 347 4.74 3.03 -20.81
N ALA A 348 4.27 3.35 -19.60
CA ALA A 348 3.00 4.06 -19.39
C ALA A 348 3.02 5.49 -19.97
N ASP A 349 1.84 6.06 -20.22
CA ASP A 349 1.72 7.43 -20.77
C ASP A 349 2.10 8.50 -19.73
N VAL A 350 1.74 8.26 -18.47
CA VAL A 350 1.91 9.20 -17.36
C VAL A 350 2.39 8.48 -16.12
N ALA A 351 3.35 9.06 -15.41
CA ALA A 351 3.71 8.64 -14.07
C ALA A 351 3.24 9.67 -13.06
N ILE A 352 2.70 9.22 -11.93
CA ILE A 352 2.39 10.06 -10.78
C ILE A 352 2.84 9.37 -9.49
N THR A 353 3.56 10.08 -8.63
CA THR A 353 3.92 9.58 -7.30
C THR A 353 3.87 10.71 -6.29
N ASN A 354 3.49 10.43 -5.05
CA ASN A 354 3.29 11.43 -4.01
C ASN A 354 4.63 11.79 -3.36
N GLY A 355 4.87 13.08 -3.10
CA GLY A 355 6.07 13.60 -2.44
C GLY A 355 6.25 13.10 -1.01
N GLY A 356 5.19 12.57 -0.40
CA GLY A 356 5.24 11.83 0.87
C GLY A 356 6.02 10.52 0.78
N GLY A 357 6.08 9.90 -0.40
CA GLY A 357 6.84 8.69 -0.67
C GLY A 357 8.36 8.94 -0.80
N ILE A 358 8.78 10.15 -1.16
CA ILE A 358 10.19 10.54 -1.28
C ILE A 358 10.70 11.04 0.08
N ARG A 359 11.65 10.33 0.69
CA ARG A 359 11.97 10.49 2.12
C ARG A 359 13.27 11.19 2.43
N ALA A 360 14.18 11.28 1.48
CA ALA A 360 15.49 11.88 1.67
C ALA A 360 16.05 12.42 0.35
N SER A 361 17.06 13.28 0.46
CA SER A 361 17.89 13.70 -0.66
C SER A 361 19.08 12.75 -0.83
N ILE A 362 19.65 12.71 -2.05
CA ILE A 362 20.91 12.04 -2.33
C ILE A 362 21.96 13.11 -2.64
N ALA A 363 23.12 13.04 -1.96
CA ALA A 363 24.21 13.98 -2.18
C ALA A 363 24.87 13.78 -3.56
N ALA A 364 25.56 14.81 -4.06
CA ALA A 364 26.41 14.66 -5.23
C ALA A 364 27.57 13.68 -4.93
N GLY A 365 27.91 12.82 -5.88
CA GLY A 365 28.93 11.79 -5.76
C GLY A 365 28.39 10.38 -5.98
N ASP A 366 28.91 9.43 -5.22
CA ASP A 366 28.48 8.04 -5.28
C ASP A 366 27.09 7.89 -4.67
N ILE A 367 26.22 7.16 -5.37
CA ILE A 367 24.89 6.76 -4.90
C ILE A 367 25.02 5.34 -4.36
N THR A 368 24.63 5.13 -3.11
CA THR A 368 24.70 3.83 -2.44
C THR A 368 23.33 3.17 -2.33
N MET A 369 23.31 1.85 -2.08
CA MET A 369 22.07 1.15 -1.72
C MET A 369 21.39 1.79 -0.50
N LYS A 370 22.17 2.26 0.48
CA LYS A 370 21.63 2.98 1.65
C LYS A 370 20.87 4.23 1.25
N ASP A 371 21.35 4.97 0.26
CA ASP A 371 20.65 6.17 -0.22
C ASP A 371 19.28 5.80 -0.79
N LEU A 372 19.20 4.74 -1.61
CA LEU A 372 17.93 4.28 -2.19
C LEU A 372 16.94 3.78 -1.12
N VAL A 373 17.41 2.97 -0.17
CA VAL A 373 16.62 2.51 0.98
C VAL A 373 16.11 3.69 1.80
N THR A 374 16.93 4.72 1.97
CA THR A 374 16.55 5.93 2.72
C THR A 374 15.53 6.77 1.95
N VAL A 375 15.60 6.81 0.61
CA VAL A 375 14.66 7.54 -0.25
C VAL A 375 13.29 6.85 -0.33
N PHE A 376 13.24 5.53 -0.53
CA PHE A 376 12.01 4.74 -0.68
C PHE A 376 11.96 3.57 0.32
N PRO A 377 11.72 3.82 1.62
CA PRO A 377 11.82 2.81 2.66
C PRO A 377 10.58 1.92 2.82
N PHE A 378 9.49 2.21 2.10
CA PHE A 378 8.18 1.62 2.39
C PHE A 378 7.88 0.32 1.65
N GLY A 379 8.73 -0.08 0.71
CA GLY A 379 8.48 -1.27 -0.10
C GLY A 379 7.32 -1.16 -1.09
N ASN A 380 6.85 0.06 -1.37
CA ASN A 380 5.76 0.29 -2.32
C ASN A 380 6.08 -0.28 -3.70
N THR A 381 5.17 -1.06 -4.28
CA THR A 381 5.28 -1.62 -5.63
C THR A 381 4.82 -0.62 -6.69
N VAL A 382 5.32 -0.78 -7.91
CA VAL A 382 4.94 0.04 -9.06
C VAL A 382 3.74 -0.60 -9.77
N MET A 383 2.64 0.12 -9.88
CA MET A 383 1.38 -0.37 -10.47
C MET A 383 0.94 0.49 -11.65
N VAL A 384 0.39 -0.16 -12.68
CA VAL A 384 -0.20 0.49 -13.86
C VAL A 384 -1.72 0.33 -13.83
N LYS A 385 -2.43 1.43 -14.06
CA LYS A 385 -3.89 1.49 -14.20
C LYS A 385 -4.29 2.28 -15.44
N GLU A 386 -5.38 1.88 -16.08
CA GLU A 386 -5.97 2.63 -17.19
C GLU A 386 -6.96 3.67 -16.63
N ILE A 387 -6.57 4.96 -16.55
CA ILE A 387 -7.32 6.02 -15.86
C ILE A 387 -7.85 7.07 -16.83
N LYS A 388 -9.12 7.47 -16.67
CA LYS A 388 -9.75 8.51 -17.48
C LYS A 388 -9.11 9.88 -17.25
N GLY A 389 -8.92 10.67 -18.32
CA GLY A 389 -8.30 11.99 -18.26
C GLY A 389 -8.95 12.93 -17.23
N SER A 390 -10.28 12.88 -17.08
CA SER A 390 -10.99 13.64 -16.06
C SER A 390 -10.55 13.32 -14.62
N ASP A 391 -10.31 12.06 -14.31
CA ASP A 391 -9.92 11.61 -12.98
C ASP A 391 -8.44 11.87 -12.71
N LEU A 392 -7.60 11.85 -13.75
CA LEU A 392 -6.22 12.29 -13.66
C LEU A 392 -6.11 13.78 -13.32
N VAL A 393 -6.93 14.63 -13.94
CA VAL A 393 -7.00 16.07 -13.59
C VAL A 393 -7.51 16.27 -12.15
N ALA A 394 -8.52 15.50 -11.75
CA ALA A 394 -9.02 15.53 -10.37
C ALA A 394 -7.93 15.10 -9.36
N ALA A 395 -7.12 14.10 -9.69
CA ALA A 395 -5.99 13.65 -8.88
C ALA A 395 -4.92 14.73 -8.70
N LEU A 396 -4.56 15.44 -9.78
CA LEU A 396 -3.65 16.58 -9.69
C LEU A 396 -4.24 17.70 -8.81
N ALA A 397 -5.53 17.99 -8.95
CA ALA A 397 -6.20 19.02 -8.15
C ALA A 397 -6.25 18.65 -6.67
N HIS A 398 -6.46 17.36 -6.35
CA HIS A 398 -6.40 16.82 -4.99
C HIS A 398 -5.00 16.94 -4.40
N GLY A 399 -3.99 16.39 -5.09
CA GLY A 399 -2.61 16.38 -4.60
C GLY A 399 -2.03 17.78 -4.38
N THR A 400 -2.46 18.75 -5.18
CA THR A 400 -2.06 20.18 -5.04
C THR A 400 -3.03 21.00 -4.19
N GLY A 401 -4.03 20.37 -3.55
CA GLY A 401 -5.12 21.03 -2.82
C GLY A 401 -4.66 21.94 -1.67
N ASP A 402 -3.57 21.57 -1.02
CA ASP A 402 -3.01 22.29 0.13
C ASP A 402 -1.84 23.23 -0.22
N TYR A 403 -1.39 23.26 -1.48
CA TYR A 403 -0.28 24.14 -1.88
C TYR A 403 -0.58 25.60 -1.50
N PRO A 404 0.38 26.34 -0.90
CA PRO A 404 1.81 26.00 -0.72
C PRO A 404 2.16 25.27 0.59
N ALA A 405 1.18 24.79 1.37
CA ALA A 405 1.48 24.01 2.58
C ALA A 405 2.06 22.63 2.23
N GLU A 406 3.03 22.16 3.03
CA GLU A 406 3.62 20.84 2.85
C GLU A 406 2.60 19.74 3.08
N LYS A 407 2.30 18.96 2.03
CA LYS A 407 1.53 17.72 2.16
C LYS A 407 2.19 16.56 1.44
N GLY A 408 2.10 15.38 2.07
CA GLY A 408 2.57 14.14 1.48
C GLY A 408 1.93 13.88 0.11
N ALA A 409 0.66 14.25 -0.04
CA ALA A 409 -0.11 14.08 -1.26
C ALA A 409 0.40 14.87 -2.48
N PHE A 410 1.37 15.79 -2.36
CA PHE A 410 1.83 16.59 -3.50
C PHE A 410 2.36 15.72 -4.65
N PRO A 411 1.90 15.88 -5.91
CA PRO A 411 2.25 14.98 -7.00
C PRO A 411 3.57 15.37 -7.69
N HIS A 412 4.46 14.39 -7.87
CA HIS A 412 5.52 14.42 -8.88
C HIS A 412 5.04 13.66 -10.11
N VAL A 413 5.37 14.17 -11.30
CA VAL A 413 4.82 13.63 -12.56
C VAL A 413 5.90 13.41 -13.63
N ALA A 414 5.67 12.46 -14.54
CA ALA A 414 6.36 12.32 -15.83
C ALA A 414 5.35 12.02 -16.95
N GLY A 415 5.74 12.22 -18.22
CA GLY A 415 4.84 12.05 -19.38
C GLY A 415 3.80 13.16 -19.55
N MET A 416 3.71 14.09 -18.61
CA MET A 416 2.75 15.20 -18.65
C MET A 416 3.31 16.53 -18.17
N THR A 417 2.62 17.61 -18.53
CA THR A 417 2.81 18.96 -17.99
C THR A 417 1.47 19.58 -17.60
N PHE A 418 1.44 20.47 -16.60
CA PHE A 418 0.22 21.18 -16.20
C PHE A 418 0.51 22.54 -15.56
N THR A 419 -0.54 23.34 -15.40
CA THR A 419 -0.52 24.61 -14.66
C THR A 419 -1.38 24.54 -13.41
N LEU A 420 -0.78 24.83 -12.25
CA LEU A 420 -1.42 24.99 -10.95
C LEU A 420 -1.86 26.44 -10.72
N ASN A 421 -3.16 26.70 -10.62
CA ASN A 421 -3.72 27.98 -10.20
C ASN A 421 -3.90 27.99 -8.67
N ALA A 422 -2.85 28.37 -7.95
CA ALA A 422 -2.85 28.40 -6.48
C ALA A 422 -3.96 29.30 -5.92
N GLY A 423 -4.56 28.87 -4.81
CA GLY A 423 -5.66 29.60 -4.14
C GLY A 423 -7.02 29.55 -4.84
N THR A 424 -7.19 28.75 -5.90
CA THR A 424 -8.47 28.59 -6.60
C THR A 424 -9.26 27.36 -6.13
N GLU A 425 -10.56 27.34 -6.40
CA GLU A 425 -11.43 26.19 -6.15
C GLU A 425 -10.96 24.96 -6.95
N PRO A 426 -11.17 23.71 -6.45
CA PRO A 426 -10.63 22.49 -7.06
C PRO A 426 -10.87 22.37 -8.57
N ALA A 427 -12.06 22.73 -9.05
CA ALA A 427 -12.44 22.65 -10.47
C ALA A 427 -11.62 23.57 -11.41
N LYS A 428 -10.97 24.60 -10.88
CA LYS A 428 -10.13 25.55 -11.66
C LYS A 428 -8.65 25.46 -11.29
N ARG A 429 -8.31 24.57 -10.36
CA ARG A 429 -6.95 24.46 -9.80
C ARG A 429 -5.94 23.99 -10.81
N ILE A 430 -6.33 23.09 -11.70
CA ILE A 430 -5.44 22.51 -12.71
C ILE A 430 -5.90 22.92 -14.11
N THR A 431 -4.98 23.45 -14.90
CA THR A 431 -5.23 23.92 -16.28
C THR A 431 -4.03 23.64 -17.19
N ASP A 432 -4.17 23.84 -18.50
CA ASP A 432 -3.13 23.58 -19.52
C ASP A 432 -2.44 22.21 -19.35
N VAL A 433 -3.25 21.18 -19.10
CA VAL A 433 -2.75 19.81 -18.94
C VAL A 433 -2.44 19.25 -20.32
N LYS A 434 -1.21 18.76 -20.48
CA LYS A 434 -0.75 18.10 -21.70
C LYS A 434 -0.10 16.78 -21.36
N ILE A 435 -0.43 15.73 -22.11
CA ILE A 435 0.22 14.42 -22.04
C ILE A 435 0.99 14.25 -23.35
N ASN A 436 2.28 13.95 -23.27
CA ASN A 436 3.18 13.84 -24.43
C ASN A 436 3.09 15.06 -25.38
N GLY A 437 2.89 16.26 -24.81
CA GLY A 437 2.78 17.52 -25.54
C GLY A 437 1.40 17.84 -26.15
N GLN A 438 0.45 16.91 -26.10
CA GLN A 438 -0.91 17.11 -26.60
C GLN A 438 -1.85 17.46 -25.46
N ALA A 439 -2.82 18.35 -25.69
CA ALA A 439 -3.82 18.69 -24.69
C ALA A 439 -4.56 17.43 -24.23
N ILE A 440 -4.78 17.30 -22.91
CA ILE A 440 -5.50 16.14 -22.36
C ILE A 440 -6.92 16.10 -22.92
N ASP A 441 -7.37 14.89 -23.27
CA ASP A 441 -8.77 14.62 -23.52
C ASP A 441 -9.39 14.05 -22.25
N MET A 442 -10.43 14.73 -21.76
CA MET A 442 -11.07 14.36 -20.50
C MET A 442 -11.83 13.05 -20.60
N ASP A 443 -12.18 12.60 -21.81
CA ASP A 443 -12.94 11.37 -22.06
C ASP A 443 -12.09 10.17 -22.45
N MET A 444 -10.82 10.38 -22.83
CA MET A 444 -9.88 9.29 -23.10
C MET A 444 -9.32 8.68 -21.82
N THR A 445 -8.94 7.41 -21.92
CA THR A 445 -8.21 6.67 -20.89
C THR A 445 -6.73 6.67 -21.22
N TYR A 446 -5.89 6.83 -20.20
CA TYR A 446 -4.43 6.85 -20.30
C TYR A 446 -3.85 5.77 -19.40
N SER A 447 -2.74 5.18 -19.83
CA SER A 447 -2.00 4.26 -18.97
C SER A 447 -1.22 5.08 -17.94
N VAL A 448 -1.56 4.93 -16.67
CA VAL A 448 -0.98 5.70 -15.57
C VAL A 448 -0.21 4.75 -14.65
N VAL A 449 1.10 4.99 -14.51
CA VAL A 449 1.94 4.31 -13.54
C VAL A 449 2.01 5.11 -12.23
N THR A 450 1.77 4.43 -11.11
CA THR A 450 1.81 5.00 -9.75
C THR A 450 2.40 3.98 -8.77
N ASN A 451 2.52 4.34 -7.50
CA ASN A 451 2.76 3.36 -6.44
C ASN A 451 1.46 2.73 -5.91
N ASP A 452 1.54 1.51 -5.38
CA ASP A 452 0.44 0.74 -4.79
C ASP A 452 -0.37 1.49 -3.73
N PHE A 453 0.31 2.24 -2.85
CA PHE A 453 -0.34 3.07 -1.83
C PHE A 453 -1.31 4.08 -2.46
N MET A 454 -0.89 4.80 -3.50
CA MET A 454 -1.77 5.72 -4.23
C MET A 454 -2.80 4.99 -5.09
N ALA A 455 -2.45 3.85 -5.69
CA ALA A 455 -3.36 3.02 -6.47
C ALA A 455 -4.57 2.56 -5.64
N ALA A 456 -4.34 2.27 -4.35
CA ALA A 456 -5.35 1.96 -3.34
C ALA A 456 -6.01 3.21 -2.73
N GLY A 457 -5.75 4.41 -3.26
CA GLY A 457 -6.31 5.68 -2.83
C GLY A 457 -5.70 6.28 -1.56
N GLY A 458 -4.49 5.86 -1.19
CA GLY A 458 -3.65 6.49 -0.17
C GLY A 458 -3.43 7.97 -0.43
N ASP A 459 -3.13 8.74 0.62
CA ASP A 459 -3.06 10.21 0.59
C ASP A 459 -4.33 10.90 0.05
N GLY A 460 -5.46 10.19 -0.01
CA GLY A 460 -6.73 10.69 -0.53
C GLY A 460 -6.88 10.60 -2.04
N TYR A 461 -6.01 9.86 -2.74
CA TYR A 461 -6.09 9.62 -4.18
C TYR A 461 -7.24 8.66 -4.57
N THR A 462 -8.43 8.87 -4.02
CA THR A 462 -9.59 7.97 -4.18
C THR A 462 -10.05 7.80 -5.61
N MET A 463 -9.72 8.74 -6.51
CA MET A 463 -9.96 8.67 -7.95
C MET A 463 -9.29 7.46 -8.61
N PHE A 464 -8.25 6.87 -8.00
CA PHE A 464 -7.56 5.70 -8.56
C PHE A 464 -8.20 4.37 -8.14
N LYS A 465 -9.00 4.37 -7.06
CA LYS A 465 -9.62 3.14 -6.52
C LYS A 465 -10.55 2.42 -7.50
N PRO A 466 -11.42 3.10 -8.28
CA PRO A 466 -12.36 2.42 -9.16
C PRO A 466 -11.72 1.71 -10.35
N TYR A 467 -10.45 2.00 -10.64
CA TYR A 467 -9.74 1.44 -11.79
C TYR A 467 -8.97 0.19 -11.37
N PRO A 468 -9.16 -0.94 -12.06
CA PRO A 468 -8.43 -2.18 -11.76
C PRO A 468 -6.93 -2.02 -12.05
N VAL A 469 -6.11 -2.78 -11.34
CA VAL A 469 -4.68 -2.89 -11.64
C VAL A 469 -4.51 -3.71 -12.93
N VAL A 470 -3.85 -3.12 -13.92
CA VAL A 470 -3.56 -3.78 -15.20
C VAL A 470 -2.31 -4.62 -15.07
N LYS A 471 -1.30 -4.08 -14.38
CA LYS A 471 -0.02 -4.74 -14.17
C LYS A 471 0.65 -4.19 -12.92
N GLU A 472 1.33 -5.08 -12.23
CA GLU A 472 2.17 -4.78 -11.08
C GLU A 472 3.62 -5.16 -11.40
N TYR A 473 4.55 -4.42 -10.82
CA TYR A 473 5.99 -4.57 -11.00
C TYR A 473 6.68 -4.53 -9.63
N ASN A 474 8.01 -4.66 -9.64
CA ASN A 474 8.85 -4.58 -8.44
C ASN A 474 8.68 -3.26 -7.66
N THR A 475 9.35 -3.18 -6.51
CA THR A 475 9.30 -1.98 -5.65
C THR A 475 9.81 -0.73 -6.36
N LEU A 476 9.32 0.44 -5.93
CA LEU A 476 9.78 1.74 -6.41
C LEU A 476 11.28 1.96 -6.13
N MET A 477 11.80 1.39 -5.04
CA MET A 477 13.23 1.39 -4.74
C MET A 477 14.03 0.58 -5.78
N ASP A 478 13.59 -0.64 -6.08
CA ASP A 478 14.27 -1.51 -7.05
C ASP A 478 14.15 -0.96 -8.49
N THR A 479 13.05 -0.28 -8.78
CA THR A 479 12.84 0.46 -10.03
C THR A 479 13.86 1.59 -10.18
N LEU A 480 14.03 2.42 -9.13
CA LEU A 480 15.02 3.49 -9.14
C LEU A 480 16.46 2.94 -9.18
N LEU A 481 16.74 1.85 -8.47
CA LEU A 481 18.02 1.15 -8.52
C LEU A 481 18.38 0.72 -9.94
N SER A 482 17.46 0.02 -10.61
CA SER A 482 17.68 -0.52 -11.96
C SER A 482 17.95 0.62 -12.95
N TYR A 483 17.16 1.69 -12.88
CA TYR A 483 17.33 2.87 -13.71
C TYR A 483 18.69 3.56 -13.50
N ILE A 484 19.11 3.77 -12.24
CA ILE A 484 20.42 4.37 -11.93
C ILE A 484 21.58 3.47 -12.36
N ALA A 485 21.45 2.15 -12.17
CA ALA A 485 22.49 1.19 -12.53
C ALA A 485 22.69 1.09 -14.05
N GLU A 486 21.60 1.23 -14.83
CA GLU A 486 21.66 1.26 -16.29
C GLU A 486 22.30 2.54 -16.82
N GLU A 487 21.90 3.71 -16.29
CA GLU A 487 22.47 5.01 -16.68
C GLU A 487 23.93 5.18 -16.21
N GLY A 488 24.28 4.59 -15.06
CA GLY A 488 25.59 4.70 -14.42
C GLY A 488 25.87 6.06 -13.76
N GLU A 489 25.63 7.17 -14.48
CA GLU A 489 25.71 8.53 -13.97
C GLU A 489 24.45 9.33 -14.30
N VAL A 490 23.67 9.69 -13.27
CA VAL A 490 22.49 10.54 -13.41
C VAL A 490 22.84 12.00 -13.18
N LYS A 491 22.48 12.89 -14.11
CA LYS A 491 22.90 14.31 -14.07
C LYS A 491 22.08 15.19 -13.12
N GLY A 492 21.02 14.65 -12.53
CA GLY A 492 20.07 15.41 -11.70
C GLY A 492 19.36 16.52 -12.47
N GLU A 493 19.08 16.29 -13.76
CA GLU A 493 18.38 17.25 -14.62
C GLU A 493 17.00 17.59 -14.06
N PHE A 494 16.60 18.85 -14.25
CA PHE A 494 15.31 19.35 -13.84
C PHE A 494 14.62 20.01 -15.03
N GLN A 495 13.40 19.55 -15.34
CA GLN A 495 12.57 20.10 -16.39
C GLN A 495 11.29 20.64 -15.78
N THR A 496 10.84 21.84 -16.14
CA THR A 496 9.56 22.34 -15.61
C THR A 496 8.39 21.57 -16.20
N ARG A 497 7.71 20.73 -15.41
CA ARG A 497 6.48 20.00 -15.81
C ARG A 497 5.24 20.62 -15.17
N MET A 498 5.39 21.23 -14.00
CA MET A 498 4.38 22.04 -13.33
C MET A 498 4.71 23.53 -13.41
N ASN A 499 3.78 24.33 -13.94
CA ASN A 499 3.83 25.78 -13.86
C ASN A 499 2.90 26.27 -12.73
N VAL A 500 3.34 27.20 -11.90
CA VAL A 500 2.48 27.79 -10.87
C VAL A 500 2.02 29.18 -11.30
N ASN A 501 0.71 29.36 -11.38
CA ASN A 501 0.06 30.62 -11.61
C ASN A 501 -0.44 31.23 -10.29
N ASN A 502 0.37 32.12 -9.71
CA ASN A 502 0.08 32.81 -8.44
C ASN A 502 -0.94 33.96 -8.58
N ILE A 503 -1.53 34.17 -9.77
CA ILE A 503 -2.52 35.23 -10.01
C ILE A 503 -3.76 35.04 -9.11
N GLY A 504 -4.10 33.79 -8.75
CA GLY A 504 -5.21 33.48 -7.84
C GLY A 504 -5.03 34.03 -6.42
N GLU A 505 -3.85 33.83 -5.82
CA GLU A 505 -3.52 34.37 -4.50
C GLU A 505 -3.43 35.90 -4.50
N LEU A 506 -2.80 36.48 -5.54
CA LEU A 506 -2.74 37.93 -5.75
C LEU A 506 -4.15 38.54 -5.90
N ARG A 507 -5.04 37.85 -6.61
CA ARG A 507 -6.43 38.28 -6.83
C ARG A 507 -7.26 38.18 -5.56
N TYR A 508 -7.23 37.05 -4.88
CA TYR A 508 -7.94 36.85 -3.62
C TYR A 508 -7.48 37.83 -2.54
N PHE A 509 -6.17 38.02 -2.39
CA PHE A 509 -5.58 38.95 -1.43
C PHE A 509 -5.99 40.40 -1.71
N ALA A 510 -5.95 40.85 -2.97
CA ALA A 510 -6.36 42.18 -3.35
C ALA A 510 -7.88 42.41 -3.21
N GLU A 511 -8.70 41.44 -3.63
CA GLU A 511 -10.17 41.53 -3.59
C GLU A 511 -10.69 41.54 -2.14
N SER A 512 -10.06 40.80 -1.23
CA SER A 512 -10.37 40.83 0.21
C SER A 512 -10.12 42.18 0.90
N ARG A 513 -9.45 43.12 0.21
CA ARG A 513 -9.11 44.47 0.71
C ARG A 513 -9.73 45.58 -0.14
N GLY A 514 -10.73 45.25 -0.96
CA GLY A 514 -11.45 46.22 -1.78
C GLY A 514 -10.74 46.64 -3.06
N PHE A 515 -9.79 45.82 -3.55
CA PHE A 515 -9.11 46.04 -4.81
C PHE A 515 -9.46 44.97 -5.85
N LYS A 516 -9.87 45.36 -7.05
CA LYS A 516 -10.04 44.46 -8.19
C LYS A 516 -8.73 44.32 -8.96
N VAL A 517 -8.28 43.10 -9.20
CA VAL A 517 -7.10 42.83 -10.02
C VAL A 517 -7.51 42.69 -11.49
N VAL A 518 -6.87 43.47 -12.36
CA VAL A 518 -7.03 43.39 -13.82
C VAL A 518 -5.71 42.94 -14.44
N PHE A 519 -5.76 41.82 -15.15
CA PHE A 519 -4.63 41.26 -15.88
C PHE A 519 -4.80 41.53 -17.38
N ASP A 520 -3.77 42.08 -17.99
CA ASP A 520 -3.69 42.22 -19.45
C ASP A 520 -2.87 41.06 -20.02
N ALA A 521 -3.55 40.14 -20.69
CA ALA A 521 -2.95 38.95 -21.27
C ALA A 521 -1.97 39.23 -22.43
N GLY A 522 -2.07 40.39 -23.09
CA GLY A 522 -1.17 40.78 -24.17
C GLY A 522 0.15 41.35 -23.67
N THR A 523 0.12 42.11 -22.58
CA THR A 523 1.31 42.78 -22.01
C THR A 523 1.89 42.10 -20.76
N LYS A 524 1.18 41.11 -20.21
CA LYS A 524 1.46 40.47 -18.91
C LYS A 524 1.45 41.44 -17.72
N ALA A 525 0.82 42.61 -17.87
CA ALA A 525 0.73 43.61 -16.81
C ALA A 525 -0.37 43.26 -15.80
N VAL A 526 -0.12 43.60 -14.52
CA VAL A 526 -1.08 43.46 -13.41
C VAL A 526 -1.46 44.85 -12.91
N SER A 527 -2.75 45.18 -12.88
CA SER A 527 -3.29 46.44 -12.35
C SER A 527 -4.20 46.19 -11.14
N LEU A 528 -4.10 47.04 -10.11
CA LEU A 528 -4.94 47.02 -8.91
C LEU A 528 -5.93 48.20 -8.95
N MET A 529 -7.24 47.95 -8.90
CA MET A 529 -8.26 49.00 -8.90
C MET A 529 -8.97 49.06 -7.55
N LYS A 530 -8.87 50.17 -6.81
CA LYS A 530 -9.64 50.37 -5.58
C LYS A 530 -11.11 50.63 -5.94
N THR A 531 -12.03 49.80 -5.45
CA THR A 531 -13.47 50.02 -5.65
C THR A 531 -14.05 50.80 -4.48
N ASP A 532 -14.60 51.98 -4.75
CA ASP A 532 -15.33 52.75 -3.75
C ASP A 532 -16.71 52.12 -3.50
N ALA A 533 -16.99 51.77 -2.24
CA ALA A 533 -18.06 50.83 -1.88
C ALA A 533 -19.48 51.41 -2.07
N GLU A 534 -19.62 52.72 -2.27
CA GLU A 534 -20.92 53.39 -2.33
C GLU A 534 -21.35 53.84 -3.75
N THR A 535 -20.44 53.98 -4.72
CA THR A 535 -20.78 54.58 -6.04
C THR A 535 -20.30 53.79 -7.26
N GLY A 536 -19.40 52.82 -7.11
CA GLY A 536 -18.85 52.05 -8.23
C GLY A 536 -17.89 52.82 -9.16
N ALA A 537 -17.61 54.09 -8.88
CA ALA A 537 -16.56 54.85 -9.56
C ALA A 537 -15.24 54.73 -8.78
N GLY A 538 -14.20 54.17 -9.38
CA GLY A 538 -12.88 54.00 -8.76
C GLY A 538 -11.80 54.81 -9.48
N SER A 539 -10.87 55.39 -8.73
CA SER A 539 -9.62 55.93 -9.25
C SER A 539 -8.73 54.79 -9.74
N LYS A 540 -8.31 54.86 -11.02
CA LYS A 540 -7.42 53.88 -11.62
C LYS A 540 -5.99 54.16 -11.17
N ILE A 541 -5.46 53.35 -10.25
CA ILE A 541 -4.02 53.31 -10.00
C ILE A 541 -3.42 52.27 -10.94
N GLN A 542 -2.78 52.71 -12.00
CA GLN A 542 -2.00 51.82 -12.86
C GLN A 542 -0.60 51.65 -12.25
N LEU A 543 -0.20 50.41 -12.00
CA LEU A 543 1.19 50.09 -11.68
C LEU A 543 1.89 49.71 -12.99
N LYS A 544 2.81 50.55 -13.45
CA LYS A 544 3.68 50.24 -14.60
C LYS A 544 5.01 49.69 -14.11
N VAL A 545 5.46 48.60 -14.73
CA VAL A 545 6.75 47.97 -14.47
C VAL A 545 7.74 48.49 -15.52
N ASN A 546 8.73 49.26 -15.10
CA ASN A 546 9.88 49.64 -15.92
C ASN A 546 11.16 49.36 -15.14
N ASP A 547 12.06 48.52 -15.68
CA ASP A 547 13.40 48.24 -15.12
C ASP A 547 13.44 47.96 -13.61
N GLY A 548 12.47 47.18 -13.11
CA GLY A 548 12.41 46.78 -11.70
C GLY A 548 11.85 47.83 -10.74
N ALA A 549 11.40 49.00 -11.22
CA ALA A 549 10.68 50.00 -10.44
C ALA A 549 9.18 50.00 -10.77
N TYR A 550 8.34 50.18 -9.73
CA TYR A 550 6.90 50.33 -9.88
C TYR A 550 6.54 51.82 -9.82
N THR A 551 5.88 52.34 -10.85
CA THR A 551 5.32 53.71 -10.82
C THR A 551 3.81 53.62 -10.67
N ALA A 552 3.27 54.22 -9.61
CA ALA A 552 1.83 54.41 -9.43
C ALA A 552 1.39 55.65 -10.23
N VAL A 553 0.43 55.48 -11.13
CA VAL A 553 -0.12 56.57 -11.95
C VAL A 553 -1.61 56.68 -11.67
N ASP A 554 -2.07 57.85 -11.22
CA ASP A 554 -3.49 58.19 -11.12
C ASP A 554 -4.08 58.50 -12.52
N ALA A 555 -5.41 58.40 -12.64
CA ALA A 555 -6.19 58.57 -13.86
C ALA A 555 -5.95 59.92 -14.57
N ASP A 556 -5.52 60.96 -13.84
CA ASP A 556 -5.27 62.31 -14.36
C ASP A 556 -3.78 62.64 -14.60
N SER A 557 -2.90 61.63 -14.61
CA SER A 557 -1.47 61.78 -14.98
C SER A 557 -0.64 62.73 -14.10
N ASN A 558 -1.09 63.03 -12.88
CA ASN A 558 -0.24 63.71 -11.88
C ASN A 558 0.55 62.66 -11.10
N ILE A 559 1.87 62.81 -11.08
CA ILE A 559 2.81 61.88 -10.44
C ILE A 559 2.61 61.96 -8.93
N ALA A 560 1.95 60.97 -8.34
CA ALA A 560 1.92 60.77 -6.91
C ALA A 560 3.12 59.88 -6.52
N SER A 561 4.21 60.52 -6.09
CA SER A 561 5.39 59.92 -5.45
C SER A 561 6.08 58.77 -6.20
N GLU A 562 7.33 58.98 -6.60
CA GLU A 562 8.19 57.91 -7.12
C GLU A 562 8.56 56.95 -5.98
N PHE A 563 8.10 55.69 -6.05
CA PHE A 563 8.46 54.66 -5.08
C PHE A 563 9.55 53.76 -5.67
N LYS A 564 10.77 53.90 -5.17
CA LYS A 564 11.84 52.95 -5.47
C LYS A 564 11.64 51.69 -4.66
N TYR A 565 11.20 50.63 -5.33
CA TYR A 565 11.24 49.27 -4.81
C TYR A 565 12.29 48.50 -5.60
N VAL A 566 13.12 47.72 -4.90
CA VAL A 566 14.11 46.83 -5.53
C VAL A 566 13.62 45.41 -5.28
N PRO A 567 13.08 44.72 -6.30
CA PRO A 567 12.60 43.35 -6.13
C PRO A 567 13.71 42.42 -5.68
N SER A 568 13.37 41.44 -4.86
CA SER A 568 14.25 40.30 -4.67
C SER A 568 14.31 39.50 -5.99
N ILE A 569 15.51 39.37 -6.53
CA ILE A 569 15.77 38.53 -7.71
C ILE A 569 16.18 37.17 -7.20
N LYS A 570 15.35 36.16 -7.45
CA LYS A 570 15.68 34.76 -7.18
C LYS A 570 15.69 34.03 -8.52
N ASP A 571 16.85 33.47 -8.87
CA ASP A 571 17.06 32.70 -10.11
C ASP A 571 16.63 33.45 -11.39
N GLY A 572 16.95 34.74 -11.46
CA GLY A 572 16.68 35.58 -12.64
C GLY A 572 15.20 35.93 -12.85
N LYS A 573 14.32 35.61 -11.89
CA LYS A 573 12.90 35.95 -11.91
C LYS A 573 12.57 36.94 -10.78
N THR A 574 11.76 37.94 -11.11
CA THR A 574 11.20 38.89 -10.14
C THR A 574 10.18 38.15 -9.28
N VAL A 575 10.42 38.05 -7.98
CA VAL A 575 9.48 37.47 -7.01
C VAL A 575 8.79 38.60 -6.26
N LEU A 576 7.46 38.63 -6.29
CA LEU A 576 6.66 39.57 -5.49
C LEU A 576 6.32 38.89 -4.16
N ASP A 577 6.86 39.37 -3.04
CA ASP A 577 6.54 38.85 -1.71
C ASP A 577 5.20 39.45 -1.20
N ILE A 578 4.31 38.61 -0.66
CA ILE A 578 3.03 39.01 -0.04
C ILE A 578 3.25 39.98 1.14
N LYS A 579 4.34 39.83 1.90
CA LYS A 579 4.74 40.77 2.95
C LYS A 579 5.15 42.13 2.38
N GLU A 580 5.70 42.17 1.18
CA GLU A 580 6.13 43.40 0.51
C GLU A 580 4.97 44.09 -0.20
N LEU A 581 4.00 43.33 -0.71
CA LEU A 581 2.73 43.84 -1.23
C LEU A 581 1.88 44.50 -0.12
N ASN A 582 1.93 43.98 1.12
CA ASN A 582 1.35 44.65 2.29
C ASN A 582 1.90 46.07 2.49
N SER A 583 3.23 46.23 2.40
CA SER A 583 3.90 47.53 2.59
C SER A 583 3.51 48.55 1.51
N VAL A 584 3.34 48.09 0.27
CA VAL A 584 2.86 48.94 -0.84
C VAL A 584 1.41 49.36 -0.63
N ILE A 585 0.55 48.44 -0.18
CA ILE A 585 -0.87 48.73 0.10
C ILE A 585 -1.03 49.68 1.30
N GLU A 586 -0.23 49.50 2.37
CA GLU A 586 -0.21 50.42 3.52
C GLU A 586 0.29 51.82 3.13
N ALA A 587 1.31 51.91 2.26
CA ALA A 587 1.80 53.18 1.74
C ALA A 587 0.75 53.90 0.87
N LEU A 588 0.04 53.16 0.01
CA LEU A 588 -1.07 53.69 -0.81
C LEU A 588 -2.26 54.14 0.04
N ASN A 589 -2.57 53.44 1.14
CA ASN A 589 -3.61 53.84 2.09
C ASN A 589 -3.22 55.01 2.99
N LYS A 590 -1.93 55.35 3.11
CA LYS A 590 -1.45 56.58 3.77
C LYS A 590 -1.43 57.78 2.82
N ALA A 591 -1.37 57.53 1.51
CA ALA A 591 -1.29 58.56 0.47
C ALA A 591 -2.68 58.97 -0.08
N ALA A 592 -3.67 58.09 0.03
CA ALA A 592 -5.09 58.38 -0.15
C ALA A 592 -5.71 58.90 1.16
#